data_AF-A0A0F9QML3-F1
#
_entry.id   AF-A0A0F9QML3-F1
#
_cell.length_a   1.000
_cell.length_b   1.000
_cell.length_c   1.000
_cell.angle_alpha   90.00
_cell.angle_beta   90.00
_cell.angle_gamma   90.00
#
_symmetry.space_group_name_H-M   'P 1'
#
loop_
_entity.id
_entity.type
_entity.pdbx_description
1 polymer ?
#
loop_
_entity_poly.entity_id
_entity_poly.type
_entity_poly.pdbx_seq_one_letter_code
_entity_poly.pdbx_strand_id
1 'polypeptide(L)'
;MSLKKELKQLKNDGKWIELMDAIHDAMPFLFSPGRPTHEQIENSEIGRTHHENWSEYIRWELDWNDSGWRAWIRAYKVVLAYPYLRKLDVTASIINIRKSMLDTFPDSAEQWREQEIKVRDKKPRKRSPNTEERLLILEKKIATMSFEIQDLKCQIYQ
;
A
#
# COMPACT_ATOMS: atom_id res chain seq x y z
N MET A 1 8.45 26.43 -0.40
CA MET A 1 7.74 25.50 -1.30
C MET A 1 6.31 25.38 -0.77
N SER A 2 5.25 25.34 -1.60
CA SER A 2 3.87 25.21 -1.09
C SER A 2 3.64 23.79 -0.55
N LEU A 3 2.97 23.65 0.60
CA LEU A 3 2.66 22.36 1.24
C LEU A 3 1.93 21.43 0.27
N LYS A 4 0.97 21.95 -0.50
CA LYS A 4 0.28 21.19 -1.56
C LYS A 4 1.26 20.51 -2.53
N LYS A 5 2.30 21.22 -2.98
CA LYS A 5 3.29 20.68 -3.94
C LYS A 5 4.09 19.54 -3.30
N GLU A 6 4.49 19.71 -2.05
CA GLU A 6 5.20 18.71 -1.27
C GLU A 6 4.35 17.45 -1.06
N LEU A 7 3.10 17.60 -0.62
CA LEU A 7 2.18 16.47 -0.43
C LEU A 7 1.94 15.68 -1.72
N LYS A 8 1.80 16.36 -2.86
CA LYS A 8 1.67 15.68 -4.17
C LYS A 8 2.93 14.89 -4.53
N GLN A 9 4.10 15.46 -4.30
CA GLN A 9 5.36 14.80 -4.60
C GLN A 9 5.54 13.54 -3.76
N LEU A 10 5.36 13.65 -2.43
CA LEU A 10 5.48 12.52 -1.51
C LEU A 10 4.49 11.40 -1.84
N LYS A 11 3.27 11.75 -2.27
CA LYS A 11 2.27 10.78 -2.73
C LYS A 11 2.75 10.01 -3.95
N ASN A 12 3.26 10.73 -4.96
CA ASN A 12 3.74 10.14 -6.21
C ASN A 12 4.97 9.25 -5.99
N ASP A 13 5.83 9.62 -5.05
CA ASP A 13 7.03 8.86 -4.69
C ASP A 13 6.71 7.62 -3.83
N GLY A 14 5.45 7.40 -3.46
CA GLY A 14 5.04 6.28 -2.60
C GLY A 14 5.49 6.43 -1.14
N LYS A 15 5.98 7.60 -0.74
CA LYS A 15 6.54 7.91 0.59
C LYS A 15 5.43 8.23 1.59
N TRP A 16 4.55 7.26 1.81
CA TRP A 16 3.31 7.47 2.56
C TRP A 16 3.55 7.90 4.02
N ILE A 17 4.61 7.41 4.67
CA ILE A 17 4.95 7.79 6.06
C ILE A 17 5.37 9.26 6.10
N GLU A 18 6.30 9.67 5.22
CA GLU A 18 6.77 11.07 5.13
C GLU A 18 5.60 12.02 4.79
N LEU A 19 4.70 11.59 3.90
CA LEU A 19 3.48 12.33 3.60
C LEU A 19 2.62 12.54 4.84
N MET A 20 2.39 11.47 5.61
CA MET A 20 1.58 11.55 6.81
C MET A 20 2.25 12.37 7.92
N ASP A 21 3.58 12.36 8.01
CA ASP A 21 4.35 13.24 8.89
C ASP A 21 4.14 14.72 8.52
N ALA A 22 4.28 15.06 7.24
CA ALA A 22 4.04 16.43 6.76
C ALA A 22 2.60 16.91 7.05
N ILE A 23 1.60 16.04 6.87
CA ILE A 23 0.20 16.37 7.21
C ILE A 23 0.03 16.51 8.72
N HIS A 24 0.64 15.64 9.52
CA HIS A 24 0.55 15.68 10.98
C HIS A 24 1.16 16.95 11.56
N ASP A 25 2.28 17.40 11.01
CA ASP A 25 2.96 18.62 11.43
C ASP A 25 2.19 19.88 11.02
N ALA A 26 1.65 19.90 9.80
CA ALA A 26 0.92 21.06 9.28
C ALA A 26 -0.52 21.18 9.82
N MET A 27 -1.19 20.05 10.02
CA MET A 27 -2.62 19.97 10.35
C MET A 27 -2.89 18.88 11.41
N PRO A 28 -2.34 19.01 12.63
CA PRO A 28 -2.46 17.99 13.68
C PRO A 28 -3.91 17.74 14.11
N PHE A 29 -4.80 18.72 13.92
CA PHE A 29 -6.23 18.59 14.23
C PHE A 29 -6.92 17.48 13.42
N LEU A 30 -6.40 17.11 12.24
CA LEU A 30 -6.95 16.03 11.42
C LEU A 30 -6.80 14.64 12.07
N PHE A 31 -5.92 14.50 13.06
CA PHE A 31 -5.67 13.24 13.76
C PHE A 31 -6.45 13.12 15.06
N SER A 32 -6.97 14.24 15.54
CA SER A 32 -7.78 14.33 16.75
C SER A 32 -9.16 13.71 16.55
N PRO A 33 -9.80 13.17 17.61
CA PRO A 33 -11.17 12.69 17.52
C PRO A 33 -12.14 13.82 17.16
N GLY A 34 -13.08 13.55 16.25
CA GLY A 34 -14.12 14.49 15.87
C GLY A 34 -13.94 15.10 14.48
N ARG A 35 -14.80 16.08 14.16
CA ARG A 35 -14.68 16.87 12.94
C ARG A 35 -13.82 18.11 13.23
N PRO A 36 -12.94 18.54 12.30
CA PRO A 36 -12.27 19.82 12.39
C PRO A 36 -13.25 20.96 12.62
N THR A 37 -12.90 21.93 13.45
CA THR A 37 -13.69 23.15 13.63
C THR A 37 -13.53 24.08 12.43
N HIS A 38 -14.47 25.01 12.26
CA HIS A 38 -14.37 26.01 11.19
C HIS A 38 -13.08 26.82 11.27
N GLU A 39 -12.72 27.28 12.48
CA GLU A 39 -11.49 28.02 12.74
C GLU A 39 -10.22 27.22 12.40
N GLN A 40 -10.21 25.90 12.66
CA GLN A 40 -9.10 25.03 12.28
C GLN A 40 -8.95 24.92 10.76
N ILE A 41 -10.07 24.83 10.03
CA ILE A 41 -10.08 24.76 8.57
C ILE A 41 -9.61 26.09 7.98
N GLU A 42 -10.19 27.21 8.43
CA GLU A 42 -9.87 28.56 7.95
C GLU A 42 -8.39 28.91 8.13
N ASN A 43 -7.81 28.55 9.28
CA ASN A 43 -6.40 28.82 9.59
C ASN A 43 -5.43 27.78 9.01
N SER A 44 -5.91 26.77 8.28
CA SER A 44 -5.08 25.71 7.69
C SER A 44 -4.85 25.88 6.19
N GLU A 45 -4.04 24.99 5.60
CA GLU A 45 -3.87 24.93 4.16
C GLU A 45 -5.20 24.69 3.42
N ILE A 46 -6.17 24.03 4.06
CA ILE A 46 -7.50 23.76 3.51
C ILE A 46 -8.23 25.08 3.21
N GLY A 47 -8.31 25.97 4.20
CA GLY A 47 -8.94 27.29 4.06
C GLY A 47 -8.21 28.19 3.06
N ARG A 48 -6.87 28.14 3.01
CA ARG A 48 -6.07 28.88 2.02
C ARG A 48 -6.36 28.49 0.58
N THR A 49 -6.79 27.25 0.36
CA THR A 49 -7.20 26.74 -0.95
C THR A 49 -8.70 26.87 -1.22
N HIS A 50 -9.43 27.62 -0.38
CA HIS A 50 -10.87 27.86 -0.50
C HIS A 50 -11.75 26.61 -0.43
N HIS A 51 -11.30 25.57 0.30
CA HIS A 51 -12.11 24.37 0.57
C HIS A 51 -12.75 24.47 1.95
N GLU A 52 -13.99 23.98 2.09
CA GLU A 52 -14.74 24.10 3.35
C GLU A 52 -14.45 22.94 4.32
N ASN A 53 -13.89 21.84 3.81
CA ASN A 53 -13.65 20.65 4.58
C ASN A 53 -12.49 19.82 4.02
N TRP A 54 -11.97 18.93 4.85
CA TRP A 54 -10.85 18.06 4.49
C TRP A 54 -11.15 17.10 3.33
N SER A 55 -12.36 16.53 3.30
CA SER A 55 -12.75 15.57 2.25
C SER A 55 -12.74 16.21 0.86
N GLU A 56 -13.16 17.46 0.78
CA GLU A 56 -13.11 18.27 -0.44
C GLU A 56 -11.66 18.57 -0.85
N TYR A 57 -10.84 19.02 0.11
CA TYR A 57 -9.42 19.28 -0.12
C TYR A 57 -8.68 18.06 -0.66
N ILE A 58 -8.79 16.89 -0.03
CA ILE A 58 -8.05 15.70 -0.51
C ILE A 58 -8.54 15.23 -1.87
N ARG A 59 -9.82 15.41 -2.18
CA ARG A 59 -10.40 15.02 -3.47
C ARG A 59 -9.88 15.90 -4.60
N TRP A 60 -9.98 17.20 -4.44
CA TRP A 60 -9.65 18.14 -5.52
C TRP A 60 -8.18 18.51 -5.56
N GLU A 61 -7.53 18.64 -4.41
CA GLU A 61 -6.14 19.07 -4.34
C GLU A 61 -5.17 17.90 -4.40
N LEU A 62 -5.47 16.76 -3.77
CA LEU A 62 -4.53 15.64 -3.66
C LEU A 62 -4.88 14.43 -4.54
N ASP A 63 -6.01 14.49 -5.25
CA ASP A 63 -6.57 13.38 -6.03
C ASP A 63 -6.62 12.09 -5.19
N TRP A 64 -7.27 12.20 -4.04
CA TRP A 64 -7.33 11.13 -3.05
C TRP A 64 -8.76 10.97 -2.53
N ASN A 65 -9.15 9.73 -2.26
CA ASN A 65 -10.46 9.39 -1.76
C ASN A 65 -10.47 9.28 -0.22
N ASP A 66 -11.65 9.51 0.36
CA ASP A 66 -11.87 9.44 1.81
C ASP A 66 -11.57 8.07 2.40
N SER A 67 -11.82 6.99 1.66
CA SER A 67 -11.57 5.62 2.13
C SER A 67 -10.07 5.34 2.30
N GLY A 68 -9.26 5.76 1.32
CA GLY A 68 -7.81 5.68 1.36
C GLY A 68 -7.24 6.53 2.49
N TRP A 69 -7.72 7.77 2.64
CA TRP A 69 -7.35 8.63 3.77
C TRP A 69 -7.61 7.97 5.13
N ARG A 70 -8.82 7.43 5.34
CA ARG A 70 -9.19 6.74 6.59
C ARG A 70 -8.30 5.51 6.86
N ALA A 71 -7.94 4.77 5.81
CA ALA A 71 -7.03 3.64 5.93
C ALA A 71 -5.62 4.08 6.33
N TRP A 72 -5.14 5.19 5.77
CA TRP A 72 -3.80 5.74 6.08
C TRP A 72 -3.75 6.36 7.47
N ILE A 73 -4.75 7.14 7.90
CA ILE A 73 -4.84 7.60 9.31
C ILE A 73 -4.72 6.41 10.25
N ARG A 74 -5.51 5.34 10.01
CA ARG A 74 -5.57 4.20 10.91
C ARG A 74 -4.20 3.54 11.06
N ALA A 75 -3.51 3.32 9.95
CA ALA A 75 -2.16 2.78 9.95
C ALA A 75 -1.15 3.74 10.59
N TYR A 76 -1.27 5.04 10.30
CA TYR A 76 -0.35 6.05 10.82
C TYR A 76 -0.46 6.23 12.33
N LYS A 77 -1.66 6.13 12.91
CA LYS A 77 -1.84 6.07 14.38
C LYS A 77 -1.06 4.93 15.01
N VAL A 78 -0.91 3.80 14.31
CA VAL A 78 -0.04 2.70 14.74
C VAL A 78 1.43 3.09 14.61
N VAL A 79 1.84 3.76 13.53
CA VAL A 79 3.21 4.28 13.38
C VAL A 79 3.59 5.25 14.50
N LEU A 80 2.68 6.12 14.93
CA LEU A 80 2.89 7.01 16.07
C LEU A 80 3.12 6.24 17.37
N ALA A 81 2.36 5.15 17.59
CA ALA A 81 2.51 4.29 18.77
C ALA A 81 3.78 3.40 18.71
N TYR A 82 4.22 3.03 17.52
CA TYR A 82 5.34 2.11 17.28
C TYR A 82 6.36 2.73 16.31
N PRO A 83 7.23 3.65 16.78
CA PRO A 83 8.13 4.42 15.91
C PRO A 83 9.12 3.59 15.10
N TYR A 84 9.41 2.36 15.53
CA TYR A 84 10.29 1.45 14.78
C TYR A 84 9.76 1.15 13.37
N LEU A 85 8.43 1.26 13.14
CA LEU A 85 7.79 1.04 11.85
C LEU A 85 8.28 2.03 10.78
N ARG A 86 8.76 3.22 11.18
CA ARG A 86 9.32 4.22 10.24
C ARG A 86 10.58 3.75 9.53
N LYS A 87 11.33 2.85 10.17
CA LYS A 87 12.55 2.26 9.62
C LYS A 87 12.26 1.01 8.79
N LEU A 88 11.01 0.56 8.77
CA LEU A 88 10.56 -0.59 8.01
C LEU A 88 9.87 -0.08 6.75
N ASP A 89 10.22 -0.63 5.59
CA ASP A 89 9.54 -0.32 4.33
C ASP A 89 8.19 -1.05 4.25
N VAL A 90 7.27 -0.68 5.15
CA VAL A 90 5.96 -1.31 5.31
C VAL A 90 4.85 -0.41 4.79
N THR A 91 3.88 -1.00 4.11
CA THR A 91 2.72 -0.27 3.60
C THR A 91 1.63 -0.13 4.67
N ALA A 92 0.81 0.93 4.56
CA ALA A 92 -0.34 1.14 5.42
C ALA A 92 -1.31 -0.07 5.47
N SER A 93 -1.47 -0.76 4.34
CA SER A 93 -2.30 -1.97 4.25
C SER A 93 -1.77 -3.10 5.13
N ILE A 94 -0.46 -3.37 5.08
CA ILE A 94 0.17 -4.41 5.90
C ILE A 94 -0.02 -4.12 7.39
N ILE A 95 0.20 -2.86 7.81
CA ILE A 95 0.01 -2.44 9.19
C ILE A 95 -1.43 -2.69 9.64
N ASN A 96 -2.41 -2.26 8.85
CA ASN A 96 -3.83 -2.42 9.16
C ASN A 96 -4.23 -3.91 9.26
N ILE A 97 -3.78 -4.73 8.32
CA ILE A 97 -4.03 -6.18 8.34
C ILE A 97 -3.47 -6.78 9.62
N ARG A 98 -2.21 -6.48 9.96
CA ARG A 98 -1.60 -7.02 11.19
C ARG A 98 -2.31 -6.55 12.45
N LYS A 99 -2.66 -5.27 12.53
CA LYS A 99 -3.38 -4.74 13.68
C LYS A 99 -4.73 -5.43 13.90
N SER A 100 -5.37 -5.92 12.83
CA SER A 100 -6.61 -6.70 12.91
C SER A 100 -6.41 -8.18 13.23
N MET A 101 -5.25 -8.76 12.90
CA MET A 101 -4.98 -10.19 13.05
C MET A 101 -4.31 -10.56 14.38
N LEU A 102 -3.68 -9.60 15.05
CA LEU A 102 -2.87 -9.83 16.24
C LEU A 102 -3.55 -9.26 17.47
N ASP A 103 -3.69 -10.09 18.50
CA ASP A 103 -4.14 -9.66 19.82
C ASP A 103 -3.13 -8.68 20.44
N THR A 104 -1.83 -8.97 20.29
CA THR A 104 -0.72 -8.11 20.71
C THR A 104 0.09 -7.67 19.50
N PHE A 105 0.20 -6.36 19.30
CA PHE A 105 0.98 -5.81 18.20
C PHE A 105 2.48 -5.89 18.54
N PRO A 106 3.38 -6.16 17.57
CA PRO A 106 4.81 -6.26 17.88
C PRO A 106 5.38 -4.96 18.45
N ASP A 107 6.20 -5.06 19.48
CA ASP A 107 6.81 -3.88 20.13
C ASP A 107 8.17 -3.51 19.52
N SER A 108 8.73 -4.37 18.66
CA SER A 108 10.03 -4.17 18.04
C SER A 108 10.10 -4.63 16.59
N ALA A 109 11.09 -4.09 15.87
CA ALA A 109 11.38 -4.49 14.49
C ALA A 109 11.80 -5.98 14.38
N GLU A 110 12.39 -6.54 15.43
CA GLU A 110 12.77 -7.96 15.48
C GLU A 110 11.53 -8.85 15.59
N GLN A 111 10.63 -8.55 16.52
CA GLN A 111 9.35 -9.27 16.65
C GLN A 111 8.52 -9.16 15.37
N TRP A 112 8.52 -7.99 14.72
CA TRP A 112 7.86 -7.79 13.43
C TRP A 112 8.37 -8.78 12.36
N ARG A 113 9.71 -8.90 12.24
CA ARG A 113 10.39 -9.79 11.29
C ARG A 113 10.19 -11.26 11.61
N GLU A 114 10.26 -11.65 12.88
CA GLU A 114 10.00 -13.03 13.30
C GLU A 114 8.59 -13.48 12.89
N GLN A 115 7.62 -12.58 12.99
CA GLN A 115 6.27 -12.84 12.51
C GLN A 115 6.17 -12.89 10.97
N GLU A 116 6.97 -12.12 10.22
CA GLU A 116 7.01 -12.25 8.74
C GLU A 116 7.44 -13.65 8.30
N ILE A 117 8.45 -14.20 8.97
CA ILE A 117 8.93 -15.56 8.71
C ILE A 117 7.82 -16.57 8.98
N LYS A 118 7.17 -16.48 10.16
CA LYS A 118 6.06 -17.38 10.54
C LYS A 118 4.86 -17.30 9.59
N VAL A 119 4.50 -16.13 9.08
CA VAL A 119 3.40 -15.96 8.12
C VAL A 119 3.77 -16.49 6.74
N ARG A 120 5.04 -16.31 6.32
CA ARG A 120 5.54 -16.84 5.05
C ARG A 120 5.53 -18.37 5.03
N ASP A 121 5.87 -19.00 6.14
CA ASP A 121 5.88 -20.47 6.26
C ASP A 121 4.47 -21.06 6.39
N LYS A 122 3.52 -20.31 6.97
CA LYS A 122 2.11 -20.76 7.13
C LYS A 122 1.23 -20.51 5.91
N LYS A 123 1.63 -19.70 4.93
CA LYS A 123 0.90 -19.60 3.66
C LYS A 123 1.26 -20.82 2.81
N PRO A 124 0.38 -21.83 2.61
CA PRO A 124 0.56 -22.71 1.48
C PRO A 124 0.62 -21.80 0.25
N ARG A 125 1.63 -21.99 -0.61
CA ARG A 125 1.69 -21.32 -1.91
C ARG A 125 0.33 -21.56 -2.57
N LYS A 126 -0.57 -20.57 -2.58
CA LYS A 126 -1.79 -20.66 -3.36
C LYS A 126 -1.35 -20.71 -4.82
N ARG A 127 -1.14 -21.92 -5.34
CA ARG A 127 -1.06 -22.16 -6.78
C ARG A 127 -2.38 -21.63 -7.31
N SER A 128 -2.35 -20.51 -8.03
CA SER A 128 -3.58 -20.03 -8.64
C SER A 128 -4.04 -21.10 -9.64
N PRO A 129 -5.33 -21.48 -9.68
CA PRO A 129 -5.82 -22.52 -10.58
C PRO A 129 -5.47 -22.25 -12.06
N ASN A 130 -5.39 -20.96 -12.42
CA ASN A 130 -4.96 -20.49 -13.74
C ASN A 130 -3.49 -20.84 -14.09
N THR A 131 -2.60 -21.04 -13.11
CA THR A 131 -1.20 -21.39 -13.42
C THR A 131 -1.04 -22.83 -13.88
N GLU A 132 -1.83 -23.74 -13.32
CA GLU A 132 -1.77 -25.17 -13.61
C GLU A 132 -2.41 -25.46 -14.99
N GLU A 133 -3.51 -24.78 -15.31
CA GLU A 133 -4.08 -24.78 -16.66
C GLU A 133 -3.12 -24.21 -17.71
N ARG A 134 -2.43 -23.10 -17.40
CA ARG A 134 -1.43 -22.52 -18.31
C ARG A 134 -0.22 -23.43 -18.49
N LEU A 135 0.23 -24.13 -17.45
CA LEU A 135 1.30 -25.12 -17.55
C LEU A 135 0.89 -26.28 -18.47
N LEU A 136 -0.31 -26.83 -18.27
CA LEU A 136 -0.83 -27.91 -19.11
C LEU A 136 -0.96 -27.51 -20.59
N ILE A 137 -1.39 -26.27 -20.86
CA ILE A 137 -1.47 -25.72 -22.22
C ILE A 137 -0.07 -25.56 -22.84
N LEU A 138 0.91 -25.09 -22.06
CA LEU A 138 2.28 -24.93 -22.53
C LEU A 138 2.96 -26.28 -22.78
N GLU A 139 2.74 -27.27 -21.93
CA GLU A 139 3.25 -28.63 -22.12
C GLU A 139 2.71 -29.27 -23.39
N LYS A 140 1.41 -29.14 -23.66
CA LYS A 140 0.82 -29.62 -24.92
C LYS A 140 1.42 -28.93 -26.13
N LYS A 141 1.63 -27.61 -26.08
CA LYS A 141 2.28 -26.87 -27.18
C LYS A 141 3.71 -27.32 -27.44
N ILE A 142 4.49 -27.56 -26.38
CA ILE A 142 5.86 -28.07 -26.51
C ILE A 142 5.86 -29.46 -27.17
N ALA A 143 4.94 -30.34 -26.78
CA ALA A 143 4.81 -31.66 -27.39
C ALA A 143 4.46 -31.58 -28.88
N THR A 144 3.50 -30.73 -29.26
CA THR A 144 3.11 -30.51 -30.67
C THR A 144 4.27 -29.95 -31.48
N MET A 145 4.94 -28.90 -30.99
CA MET A 145 6.08 -28.31 -31.69
C MET A 145 7.25 -29.29 -31.82
N SER A 146 7.47 -30.15 -30.81
CA SER A 146 8.51 -31.18 -30.88
C SER A 146 8.21 -32.22 -31.96
N PHE A 147 6.93 -32.58 -32.14
CA PHE A 147 6.50 -33.48 -33.21
C PHE A 147 6.68 -32.84 -34.59
N GLU A 148 6.30 -31.57 -34.76
CA GLU A 148 6.49 -30.82 -36.01
C GLU A 148 7.98 -30.68 -36.38
N ILE A 149 8.84 -30.41 -35.40
CA ILE A 149 10.29 -30.37 -35.62
C ILE A 149 10.82 -31.73 -36.09
N GLN A 150 10.31 -32.83 -35.53
CA GLN A 150 10.73 -34.17 -35.92
C GLN A 150 10.26 -34.52 -37.33
N ASP A 151 9.04 -34.14 -37.69
CA ASP A 151 8.49 -34.34 -39.03
C ASP A 151 9.26 -33.53 -40.08
N LEU A 152 9.52 -32.24 -39.80
CA LEU A 152 10.35 -31.39 -40.65
C LEU A 152 11.78 -31.93 -40.82
N LYS A 153 12.37 -32.49 -39.75
CA LYS A 153 13.67 -33.18 -39.87
C LYS A 153 13.57 -34.37 -40.81
N CYS A 154 12.55 -35.22 -40.68
CA CYS A 154 12.36 -36.36 -41.58
C CYS A 154 12.22 -35.94 -43.05
N GLN A 155 11.58 -34.81 -43.32
CA GLN A 155 11.43 -34.26 -44.68
C GLN A 155 12.73 -33.68 -45.26
N ILE A 156 13.65 -33.19 -44.43
CA ILE A 156 14.95 -32.63 -44.87
C ILE A 156 15.99 -33.73 -45.14
N TYR A 157 15.86 -34.90 -44.50
CA TYR A 157 16.78 -36.04 -44.66
C TYR A 157 16.29 -37.10 -45.70
N GLN A 158 15.29 -36.77 -46.51
CA GLN A 158 14.87 -37.51 -47.71
C GLN A 158 15.36 -36.81 -48.97
#